data_AF-A0AAQ3TJY4-F1
#
_entry.id   AF-A0AAQ3TJY4-F1
#
_cell.length_a   1.000
_cell.length_b   1.000
_cell.length_c   1.000
_cell.angle_alpha   90.00
_cell.angle_beta   90.00
_cell.angle_gamma   90.00
#
_symmetry.space_group_name_H-M   'P 1'
#
loop_
_entity.id
_entity.type
_entity.pdbx_description
1 polymer ?
#
loop_
_entity_poly.entity_id
_entity_poly.type
_entity_poly.pdbx_seq_one_letter_code
_entity_poly.pdbx_strand_id
1 'polypeptide(L)'
;MSLMGELRFFLGLQIKQGLEGTFVHQAKYTRDILKKFNMGDSKPMTIPMSTNTALDADEDGEAVDQKEFRGMIGSLLYLTATRPDIQFAVCLCARYQASPRTSHRQAVKRIFRYLKFTPKLGLWYSSGSSLFLRGFSDADHAGCRIDRKSTSGTCQLLGTSLVSWSFRKQASVSLSRVHSCCSQLLWMKATLSNFGLRFGKIPLLVDSTSAISIAKNPVLHSRTKHIDVRFHFLRDHYEKGDIDLVHVASENQLADIFTKPLEFGTFVRLRGWRCIDNTLIKGEIESQWIGLIALLV
;
A
#
# COMPACT_ATOMS: atom_id res chain seq x y z
N MET A 1 -29.24 14.81 14.32
CA MET A 1 -29.39 14.18 12.99
C MET A 1 -28.64 15.04 11.99
N SER A 2 -27.61 14.51 11.33
CA SER A 2 -26.85 15.27 10.32
C SER A 2 -27.70 15.43 9.05
N LEU A 3 -27.86 16.67 8.58
CA LEU A 3 -28.65 17.12 7.42
C LEU A 3 -28.07 16.72 6.05
N MET A 4 -26.94 15.99 6.02
CA MET A 4 -26.34 15.50 4.79
C MET A 4 -26.61 14.00 4.70
N GLY A 5 -27.38 13.57 3.69
CA GLY A 5 -27.69 12.17 3.44
C GLY A 5 -26.44 11.30 3.19
N GLU A 6 -26.64 10.04 2.79
CA GLU A 6 -25.55 9.10 2.57
C GLU A 6 -24.47 9.65 1.63
N LEU A 7 -23.20 9.50 2.05
CA LEU A 7 -22.06 9.99 1.29
C LEU A 7 -21.80 9.04 0.11
N ARG A 8 -22.11 9.52 -1.10
CA ARG A 8 -21.93 8.75 -2.34
C ARG A 8 -20.62 9.06 -3.06
N PHE A 9 -20.13 10.30 -2.92
CA PHE A 9 -18.92 10.78 -3.57
C PHE A 9 -18.18 11.75 -2.66
N PHE A 10 -16.85 11.60 -2.57
CA PHE A 10 -15.99 12.52 -1.83
C PHE A 10 -14.62 12.60 -2.52
N LEU A 11 -14.17 13.81 -2.88
CA LEU A 11 -12.88 14.04 -3.55
C LEU A 11 -12.61 13.08 -4.74
N GLY A 12 -13.65 12.81 -5.55
CA GLY A 12 -13.55 11.91 -6.70
C GLY A 12 -13.46 10.40 -6.37
N LEU A 13 -13.63 10.02 -5.11
CA LEU A 13 -13.86 8.64 -4.66
C LEU A 13 -15.36 8.34 -4.63
N GLN A 14 -15.74 7.12 -5.03
CA GLN A 14 -17.10 6.63 -4.94
C GLN A 14 -17.26 5.83 -3.67
N ILE A 15 -18.31 6.09 -2.91
CA ILE A 15 -18.55 5.48 -1.62
C ILE A 15 -19.93 4.81 -1.67
N LYS A 16 -19.99 3.57 -1.21
CA LYS A 16 -21.23 2.84 -0.98
C LYS A 16 -21.24 2.37 0.45
N GLN A 17 -22.22 2.85 1.20
CA GLN A 17 -22.42 2.49 2.59
C GLN A 17 -23.50 1.43 2.65
N GLY A 18 -23.31 0.40 3.47
CA GLY A 18 -24.30 -0.63 3.75
C GLY A 18 -24.11 -1.17 5.16
N LEU A 19 -25.06 -2.00 5.61
CA LEU A 19 -25.05 -2.56 6.97
C LEU A 19 -23.77 -3.36 7.29
N GLU A 20 -23.23 -4.06 6.30
CA GLU A 20 -22.04 -4.91 6.46
C GLU A 20 -20.72 -4.13 6.39
N GLY A 21 -20.75 -2.86 5.96
CA GLY A 21 -19.55 -2.05 5.80
C GLY A 21 -19.66 -0.94 4.76
N THR A 22 -18.54 -0.23 4.59
CA THR A 22 -18.37 0.82 3.59
C THR A 22 -17.42 0.37 2.49
N PHE A 23 -17.85 0.49 1.25
CA PHE A 23 -17.05 0.22 0.06
C PHE A 23 -16.60 1.53 -0.58
N VAL A 24 -15.28 1.69 -0.75
CA VAL A 24 -14.67 2.88 -1.36
C VAL A 24 -13.96 2.46 -2.65
N HIS A 25 -14.36 3.03 -3.79
CA HIS A 25 -13.85 2.61 -5.09
C HIS A 25 -13.79 3.77 -6.11
N GLN A 26 -13.09 3.55 -7.22
CA GLN A 26 -12.94 4.54 -8.30
C GLN A 26 -13.27 3.90 -9.67
N ALA A 27 -14.38 3.17 -9.75
CA ALA A 27 -14.72 2.38 -10.95
C ALA A 27 -15.07 3.26 -12.16
N LYS A 28 -15.72 4.40 -11.94
CA LYS A 28 -15.96 5.41 -12.99
C LYS A 28 -14.63 5.95 -13.52
N TYR A 29 -13.77 6.44 -12.63
CA TYR A 29 -12.45 6.95 -13.00
C TYR A 29 -11.60 5.90 -13.72
N THR A 30 -11.64 4.64 -13.28
CA THR A 30 -10.94 3.52 -13.93
C THR A 30 -11.38 3.36 -15.40
N ARG A 31 -12.69 3.45 -15.67
CA ARG A 31 -13.21 3.40 -17.06
C ARG A 31 -12.79 4.63 -17.86
N ASP A 32 -12.82 5.80 -17.26
CA ASP A 32 -12.46 7.07 -17.91
C ASP A 32 -10.98 7.08 -18.33
N ILE A 33 -10.06 6.62 -17.47
CA ILE A 33 -8.63 6.53 -17.83
C ILE A 33 -8.36 5.43 -18.87
N LEU A 34 -9.09 4.30 -18.82
CA LEU A 34 -8.97 3.26 -19.86
C LEU A 34 -9.41 3.78 -21.22
N LYS A 35 -10.46 4.61 -21.28
CA LYS A 35 -10.90 5.27 -22.51
C LYS A 35 -9.89 6.32 -22.96
N LYS A 36 -9.41 7.17 -22.05
CA LYS A 36 -8.44 8.25 -22.32
C LYS A 36 -7.16 7.75 -23.00
N PHE A 37 -6.65 6.59 -22.59
CA PHE A 37 -5.41 6.02 -23.12
C PHE A 37 -5.63 4.87 -24.13
N ASN A 38 -6.83 4.77 -24.71
CA ASN A 38 -7.18 3.75 -25.72
C ASN A 38 -6.91 2.30 -25.28
N MET A 39 -7.18 1.99 -24.01
CA MET A 39 -6.99 0.66 -23.42
C MET A 39 -8.28 -0.17 -23.36
N GLY A 40 -9.39 0.37 -23.91
CA GLY A 40 -10.71 -0.26 -23.92
C GLY A 40 -10.74 -1.66 -24.55
N ASP A 41 -10.05 -1.87 -25.67
CA ASP A 41 -10.04 -3.13 -26.42
C ASP A 41 -8.83 -4.03 -26.09
N SER A 42 -7.96 -3.59 -25.19
CA SER A 42 -6.76 -4.34 -24.82
C SER A 42 -7.08 -5.70 -24.17
N LYS A 43 -6.27 -6.74 -24.42
CA LYS A 43 -6.47 -8.05 -23.76
C LYS A 43 -6.26 -7.92 -22.24
N PRO A 44 -7.19 -8.34 -21.37
CA PRO A 44 -7.03 -8.21 -19.92
C PRO A 44 -5.81 -8.98 -19.39
N MET A 45 -5.27 -8.52 -18.26
CA MET A 45 -4.15 -9.18 -17.55
C MET A 45 -4.53 -9.40 -16.09
N THR A 46 -4.08 -10.51 -15.51
CA THR A 46 -4.48 -10.91 -14.14
C THR A 46 -3.63 -10.31 -13.03
N ILE A 47 -2.41 -9.83 -13.37
CA ILE A 47 -1.49 -9.15 -12.44
C ILE A 47 -0.91 -7.88 -13.09
N PRO A 48 -0.66 -6.82 -12.30
CA PRO A 48 -0.18 -5.53 -12.81
C PRO A 48 1.26 -5.59 -13.34
N MET A 49 2.09 -6.51 -12.84
CA MET A 49 3.50 -6.67 -13.18
C MET A 49 3.89 -8.14 -13.15
N SER A 50 4.81 -8.59 -14.01
CA SER A 50 5.32 -9.97 -13.98
C SER A 50 6.50 -10.08 -13.00
N THR A 51 6.70 -11.24 -12.40
CA THR A 51 7.91 -11.53 -11.59
C THR A 51 9.19 -11.45 -12.42
N ASN A 52 9.10 -11.80 -13.70
CA ASN A 52 10.22 -11.71 -14.65
C ASN A 52 10.41 -10.30 -15.24
N THR A 53 9.58 -9.32 -14.89
CA THR A 53 9.72 -7.96 -15.40
C THR A 53 10.91 -7.29 -14.73
N ALA A 54 12.05 -7.27 -15.43
CA ALA A 54 13.18 -6.42 -15.09
C ALA A 54 13.09 -5.14 -15.90
N LEU A 55 12.82 -4.01 -15.23
CA LEU A 55 12.94 -2.68 -15.84
C LEU A 55 14.33 -2.12 -15.52
N ASP A 56 15.05 -1.71 -16.55
CA ASP A 56 16.33 -1.00 -16.48
C ASP A 56 16.19 0.35 -17.21
N ALA A 57 17.29 1.07 -17.44
CA ALA A 57 17.21 2.38 -18.10
C ALA A 57 16.83 2.29 -19.59
N ASP A 58 17.04 1.13 -20.22
CA ASP A 58 16.77 0.86 -21.64
C ASP A 58 17.31 1.99 -22.54
N GLU A 59 18.62 2.28 -22.42
CA GLU A 59 19.25 3.45 -23.08
C GLU A 59 19.15 3.40 -24.61
N ASP A 60 19.23 2.19 -25.16
CA ASP A 60 19.09 1.89 -26.60
C ASP A 60 17.62 1.79 -27.05
N GLY A 61 16.68 1.78 -26.11
CA GLY A 61 15.26 1.68 -26.38
C GLY A 61 14.70 2.92 -27.09
N GLU A 62 13.65 2.73 -27.88
CA GLU A 62 12.96 3.84 -28.53
C GLU A 62 12.38 4.79 -27.47
N ALA A 63 12.66 6.09 -27.63
CA ALA A 63 12.18 7.12 -26.72
C ALA A 63 10.66 7.29 -26.82
N VAL A 64 10.02 7.48 -25.67
CA VAL A 64 8.58 7.72 -25.59
C VAL A 64 8.33 9.19 -25.23
N ASP A 65 7.23 9.76 -25.73
CA ASP A 65 6.82 11.12 -25.35
C ASP A 65 6.68 11.24 -23.82
N GLN A 66 7.44 12.17 -23.25
CA GLN A 66 7.48 12.39 -21.80
C GLN A 66 6.13 12.87 -21.28
N LYS A 67 5.42 13.69 -22.05
CA LYS A 67 4.14 14.27 -21.64
C LYS A 67 3.06 13.19 -21.57
N GLU A 68 2.97 12.32 -22.58
CA GLU A 68 2.10 11.16 -22.59
C GLU A 68 2.41 10.25 -21.40
N PHE A 69 3.68 9.88 -21.22
CA PHE A 69 4.08 8.95 -20.15
C PHE A 69 3.78 9.51 -18.75
N ARG A 70 4.10 10.78 -18.49
CA ARG A 70 3.76 11.45 -17.23
C ARG A 70 2.26 11.56 -17.03
N GLY A 71 1.50 11.78 -18.10
CA GLY A 71 0.03 11.75 -18.07
C GLY A 71 -0.52 10.39 -17.64
N MET A 72 0.05 9.29 -18.15
CA MET A 72 -0.33 7.92 -17.76
C MET A 72 0.00 7.64 -16.29
N ILE A 73 1.23 7.97 -15.85
CA ILE A 73 1.67 7.78 -14.47
C ILE A 73 0.84 8.60 -13.49
N GLY A 74 0.58 9.88 -13.78
CA GLY A 74 -0.24 10.74 -12.93
C GLY A 74 -1.67 10.22 -12.75
N SER A 75 -2.29 9.74 -13.84
CA SER A 75 -3.61 9.10 -13.77
C SER A 75 -3.61 7.82 -12.93
N LEU A 76 -2.55 7.01 -13.02
CA LEU A 76 -2.44 5.80 -12.21
C LEU A 76 -2.15 6.10 -10.73
N LEU A 77 -1.31 7.11 -10.44
CA LEU A 77 -1.01 7.54 -9.07
C LEU A 77 -2.27 7.98 -8.33
N TYR A 78 -3.16 8.74 -8.99
CA TYR A 78 -4.44 9.11 -8.40
C TYR A 78 -5.32 7.89 -8.05
N LEU A 79 -5.27 6.84 -8.86
CA LEU A 79 -6.02 5.61 -8.62
C LEU A 79 -5.47 4.79 -7.45
N THR A 80 -4.17 4.94 -7.10
CA THR A 80 -3.56 4.20 -5.98
C THR A 80 -4.23 4.49 -4.63
N ALA A 81 -4.99 5.58 -4.50
CA ALA A 81 -5.78 5.92 -3.32
C ALA A 81 -6.85 4.86 -2.98
N THR A 82 -7.43 4.17 -3.98
CA THR A 82 -8.36 3.04 -3.75
C THR A 82 -7.85 1.71 -4.29
N ARG A 83 -6.70 1.74 -4.97
CA ARG A 83 -6.05 0.60 -5.61
C ARG A 83 -4.60 0.44 -5.13
N PRO A 84 -4.38 0.14 -3.84
CA PRO A 84 -3.04 -0.12 -3.32
C PRO A 84 -2.33 -1.29 -4.03
N ASP A 85 -3.11 -2.21 -4.61
CA ASP A 85 -2.63 -3.37 -5.35
C ASP A 85 -1.83 -3.05 -6.62
N ILE A 86 -1.98 -1.84 -7.19
CA ILE A 86 -1.16 -1.40 -8.34
C ILE A 86 0.02 -0.51 -7.92
N GLN A 87 0.10 -0.09 -6.66
CA GLN A 87 1.00 0.97 -6.24
C GLN A 87 2.47 0.65 -6.52
N PHE A 88 2.91 -0.58 -6.19
CA PHE A 88 4.28 -1.01 -6.48
C PHE A 88 4.64 -0.85 -7.96
N ALA A 89 3.79 -1.37 -8.85
CA ALA A 89 4.00 -1.35 -10.28
C ALA A 89 4.05 0.08 -10.84
N VAL A 90 3.14 0.95 -10.37
CA VAL A 90 3.08 2.37 -10.77
C VAL A 90 4.33 3.11 -10.30
N CYS A 91 4.70 2.97 -9.02
CA CYS A 91 5.86 3.62 -8.45
C CYS A 91 7.18 3.15 -9.07
N LEU A 92 7.27 1.88 -9.49
CA LEU A 92 8.42 1.39 -10.25
C LEU A 92 8.51 2.06 -11.62
N CYS A 93 7.41 2.11 -12.37
CA CYS A 93 7.37 2.73 -13.70
C CYS A 93 7.61 4.26 -13.64
N ALA A 94 7.15 4.93 -12.57
CA ALA A 94 7.33 6.36 -12.39
C ALA A 94 8.80 6.80 -12.31
N ARG A 95 9.73 5.88 -11.99
CA ARG A 95 11.19 6.16 -11.93
C ARG A 95 11.76 6.62 -13.26
N TYR A 96 11.14 6.23 -14.37
CA TYR A 96 11.63 6.50 -15.72
C TYR A 96 10.93 7.69 -16.38
N GLN A 97 10.14 8.47 -15.64
CA GLN A 97 9.37 9.59 -16.18
C GLN A 97 10.22 10.74 -16.76
N ALA A 98 11.51 10.79 -16.43
CA ALA A 98 12.46 11.76 -16.96
C ALA A 98 12.92 11.39 -18.38
N SER A 99 13.08 10.08 -18.65
CA SER A 99 13.51 9.55 -19.96
C SER A 99 12.83 8.20 -20.22
N PRO A 100 11.52 8.20 -20.55
CA PRO A 100 10.77 6.96 -20.73
C PRO A 100 11.08 6.32 -22.09
N ARG A 101 10.94 5.00 -22.12
CA ARG A 101 11.28 4.14 -23.26
C ARG A 101 10.11 3.23 -23.59
N THR A 102 10.13 2.59 -24.75
CA THR A 102 9.04 1.69 -25.18
C THR A 102 8.81 0.55 -24.18
N SER A 103 9.86 -0.01 -23.58
CA SER A 103 9.77 -1.00 -22.48
C SER A 103 8.97 -0.47 -21.28
N HIS A 104 9.27 0.76 -20.82
CA HIS A 104 8.56 1.44 -19.74
C HIS A 104 7.08 1.64 -20.08
N ARG A 105 6.78 2.12 -21.30
CA ARG A 105 5.39 2.32 -21.74
C ARG A 105 4.62 0.99 -21.80
N GLN A 106 5.26 -0.09 -22.23
CA GLN A 106 4.66 -1.43 -22.22
C GLN A 106 4.32 -1.90 -20.80
N ALA A 107 5.20 -1.65 -19.83
CA ALA A 107 4.93 -1.95 -18.42
C ALA A 107 3.72 -1.17 -17.88
N VAL A 108 3.60 0.13 -18.20
CA VAL A 108 2.44 0.94 -17.82
C VAL A 108 1.16 0.44 -18.52
N LYS A 109 1.23 0.08 -19.81
CA LYS A 109 0.09 -0.53 -20.53
C LYS A 109 -0.35 -1.84 -19.88
N ARG A 110 0.57 -2.64 -19.33
CA ARG A 110 0.19 -3.85 -18.55
C ARG A 110 -0.66 -3.51 -17.33
N ILE A 111 -0.33 -2.44 -16.59
CA ILE A 111 -1.12 -1.99 -15.43
C ILE A 111 -2.54 -1.63 -15.88
N PHE A 112 -2.70 -0.89 -16.98
CA PHE A 112 -4.03 -0.61 -17.55
C PHE A 112 -4.79 -1.89 -17.95
N ARG A 113 -4.12 -2.88 -18.55
CA ARG A 113 -4.74 -4.19 -18.87
C ARG A 113 -5.22 -4.93 -17.62
N TYR A 114 -4.52 -4.77 -16.50
CA TYR A 114 -4.95 -5.30 -15.21
C TYR A 114 -6.14 -4.53 -14.61
N LEU A 115 -6.18 -3.21 -14.76
CA LEU A 115 -7.34 -2.40 -14.38
C LEU A 115 -8.58 -2.75 -15.20
N LYS A 116 -8.42 -3.07 -16.48
CA LYS A 116 -9.51 -3.60 -17.33
C LYS A 116 -10.04 -4.94 -16.81
N PHE A 117 -9.16 -5.81 -16.29
CA PHE A 117 -9.57 -7.07 -15.67
C PHE A 117 -10.29 -6.86 -14.33
N THR A 118 -9.97 -5.79 -13.60
CA THR A 118 -10.49 -5.50 -12.25
C THR A 118 -11.11 -4.09 -12.14
N PRO A 119 -12.14 -3.74 -12.95
CA PRO A 119 -12.63 -2.36 -13.02
C PRO A 119 -13.46 -1.93 -11.82
N LYS A 120 -13.99 -2.89 -11.05
CA LYS A 120 -14.86 -2.67 -9.88
C LYS A 120 -14.14 -2.87 -8.55
N LEU A 121 -12.85 -3.17 -8.57
CA LEU A 121 -12.07 -3.38 -7.35
C LEU A 121 -11.95 -2.07 -6.56
N GLY A 122 -12.07 -2.16 -5.24
CA GLY A 122 -11.92 -1.05 -4.31
C GLY A 122 -11.60 -1.56 -2.90
N LEU A 123 -11.63 -0.66 -1.92
CA LEU A 123 -11.39 -0.95 -0.51
C LEU A 123 -12.71 -1.26 0.19
N TRP A 124 -12.72 -2.32 1.00
CA TRP A 124 -13.85 -2.68 1.84
C TRP A 124 -13.52 -2.48 3.32
N TYR A 125 -14.40 -1.75 4.00
CA TYR A 125 -14.32 -1.48 5.43
C TYR A 125 -15.50 -2.14 6.12
N SER A 126 -15.30 -3.31 6.73
CA SER A 126 -16.39 -4.05 7.38
C SER A 126 -16.85 -3.37 8.67
N SER A 127 -18.17 -3.34 8.90
CA SER A 127 -18.78 -2.87 10.16
C SER A 127 -18.63 -3.88 11.30
N GLY A 128 -18.49 -5.17 10.98
CA GLY A 128 -18.46 -6.27 11.96
C GLY A 128 -17.08 -6.65 12.47
N SER A 129 -16.00 -6.03 11.98
CA SER A 129 -14.65 -6.40 12.42
C SER A 129 -14.32 -5.82 13.79
N SER A 130 -13.74 -6.61 14.67
CA SER A 130 -13.14 -6.09 15.89
C SER A 130 -12.05 -5.08 15.55
N LEU A 131 -12.08 -3.93 16.23
CA LEU A 131 -11.09 -2.88 15.99
C LEU A 131 -9.79 -3.25 16.69
N PHE A 132 -8.81 -3.70 15.91
CA PHE A 132 -7.42 -3.84 16.36
C PHE A 132 -6.49 -3.16 15.36
N LEU A 133 -5.51 -2.43 15.86
CA LEU A 133 -4.50 -1.77 15.02
C LEU A 133 -3.31 -2.72 14.86
N ARG A 134 -2.83 -2.92 13.63
CA ARG A 134 -1.62 -3.70 13.34
C ARG A 134 -0.86 -3.10 12.16
N GLY A 135 0.46 -3.16 12.20
CA GLY A 135 1.32 -2.72 11.10
C GLY A 135 2.20 -3.83 10.56
N PHE A 136 2.51 -3.76 9.28
CA PHE A 136 3.44 -4.63 8.59
C PHE A 136 4.52 -3.76 7.98
N SER A 137 5.76 -4.21 8.08
CA SER A 137 6.90 -3.57 7.43
C SER A 137 7.67 -4.64 6.68
N ASP A 138 7.86 -4.42 5.38
CA ASP A 138 8.67 -5.25 4.50
C ASP A 138 9.71 -4.43 3.72
N ALA A 139 10.70 -5.15 3.24
CA ALA A 139 12.03 -4.66 3.02
C ALA A 139 12.74 -5.48 1.94
N ASP A 140 12.43 -5.27 0.65
CA ASP A 140 13.16 -5.96 -0.41
C ASP A 140 14.55 -5.34 -0.62
N HIS A 141 15.60 -6.11 -0.27
CA HIS A 141 16.99 -5.69 -0.35
C HIS A 141 17.55 -5.93 -1.76
N ALA A 142 18.18 -4.91 -2.34
CA ALA A 142 18.76 -4.94 -3.69
C ALA A 142 17.78 -5.25 -4.85
N GLY A 143 16.46 -5.21 -4.61
CA GLY A 143 15.44 -5.44 -5.66
C GLY A 143 15.48 -4.43 -6.82
N CYS A 144 16.13 -3.26 -6.67
CA CYS A 144 16.39 -2.35 -7.77
C CYS A 144 17.72 -2.67 -8.46
N ARG A 145 17.67 -3.24 -9.67
CA ARG A 145 18.85 -3.58 -10.48
C ARG A 145 19.73 -2.37 -10.85
N ILE A 146 19.14 -1.17 -10.88
CA ILE A 146 19.82 0.07 -11.32
C ILE A 146 20.79 0.60 -10.26
N ASP A 147 20.36 0.74 -9.01
CA ASP A 147 21.16 1.39 -7.97
C ASP A 147 21.38 0.54 -6.72
N ARG A 148 20.96 -0.74 -6.75
CA ARG A 148 20.94 -1.67 -5.60
C ARG A 148 20.28 -1.09 -4.35
N LYS A 149 19.51 0.00 -4.48
CA LYS A 149 18.77 0.60 -3.37
C LYS A 149 17.56 -0.25 -3.07
N SER A 150 17.24 -0.31 -1.79
CA SER A 150 16.21 -1.21 -1.29
C SER A 150 14.84 -0.54 -1.40
N THR A 151 13.83 -1.34 -1.71
CA THR A 151 12.43 -0.89 -1.79
C THR A 151 11.75 -1.28 -0.49
N SER A 152 11.15 -0.31 0.19
CA SER A 152 10.47 -0.52 1.47
C SER A 152 8.98 -0.34 1.30
N GLY A 153 8.20 -1.26 1.87
CA GLY A 153 6.75 -1.24 1.87
C GLY A 153 6.23 -1.30 3.30
N THR A 154 5.25 -0.47 3.63
CA THR A 154 4.54 -0.58 4.91
C THR A 154 3.05 -0.65 4.66
N CYS A 155 2.33 -1.37 5.51
CA CYS A 155 0.88 -1.27 5.54
C CYS A 155 0.34 -1.39 6.96
N GLN A 156 -0.67 -0.58 7.27
CA GLN A 156 -1.34 -0.53 8.56
C GLN A 156 -2.81 -0.90 8.36
N LEU A 157 -3.31 -1.78 9.22
CA LEU A 157 -4.70 -2.20 9.22
C LEU A 157 -5.39 -1.76 10.50
N LEU A 158 -6.66 -1.41 10.35
CA LEU A 158 -7.61 -1.26 11.44
C LEU A 158 -8.66 -2.36 11.29
N GLY A 159 -8.67 -3.30 12.23
CA GLY A 159 -9.35 -4.57 12.10
C GLY A 159 -8.80 -5.36 10.90
N THR A 160 -9.69 -5.78 10.01
CA THR A 160 -9.33 -6.45 8.75
C THR A 160 -9.05 -5.48 7.60
N SER A 161 -9.31 -4.19 7.79
CA SER A 161 -9.32 -3.20 6.72
C SER A 161 -7.97 -2.51 6.56
N LEU A 162 -7.49 -2.38 5.33
CA LEU A 162 -6.29 -1.61 5.02
C LEU A 162 -6.61 -0.12 5.07
N VAL A 163 -5.92 0.62 5.94
CA VAL A 163 -6.20 2.05 6.20
C VAL A 163 -5.05 2.97 5.85
N SER A 164 -3.82 2.47 5.87
CA SER A 164 -2.65 3.23 5.44
C SER A 164 -1.62 2.29 4.82
N TRP A 165 -0.92 2.79 3.82
CA TRP A 165 0.14 2.08 3.14
C TRP A 165 1.16 3.07 2.62
N SER A 166 2.41 2.62 2.51
CA SER A 166 3.46 3.46 1.95
C SER A 166 4.48 2.64 1.17
N PHE A 167 5.02 3.31 0.15
CA PHE A 167 6.12 2.83 -0.66
C PHE A 167 7.25 3.84 -0.56
N ARG A 168 8.46 3.40 -0.21
CA ARG A 168 9.64 4.27 -0.22
C ARG A 168 10.85 3.55 -0.80
N LYS A 169 11.52 4.21 -1.74
CA LYS A 169 12.87 3.83 -2.20
C LYS A 169 13.88 4.44 -1.22
N GLN A 170 14.73 3.63 -0.58
CA GLN A 170 15.65 4.10 0.45
C GLN A 170 17.03 3.45 0.28
N ALA A 171 18.10 4.18 0.64
CA ALA A 171 19.46 3.63 0.65
C ALA A 171 19.72 2.68 1.84
N SER A 172 18.98 2.84 2.95
CA SER A 172 19.11 1.99 4.15
C SER A 172 17.93 1.01 4.29
N VAL A 173 18.24 -0.20 4.74
CA VAL A 173 17.52 -1.44 4.37
C VAL A 173 16.68 -2.04 5.51
N SER A 174 16.90 -1.68 6.77
CA SER A 174 16.17 -2.35 7.85
C SER A 174 15.49 -1.36 8.76
N LEU A 175 16.25 -0.40 9.30
CA LEU A 175 15.75 0.35 10.43
C LEU A 175 14.87 1.55 10.11
N SER A 176 15.17 2.26 9.03
CA SER A 176 14.34 3.40 8.59
C SER A 176 12.91 2.98 8.25
N ARG A 177 12.70 1.71 7.90
CA ARG A 177 11.42 1.12 7.47
C ARG A 177 10.53 0.84 8.67
N VAL A 178 11.05 0.04 9.61
CA VAL A 178 10.37 -0.32 10.85
C VAL A 178 10.07 0.95 11.65
N HIS A 179 11.00 1.90 11.68
CA HIS A 179 10.81 3.22 12.30
C HIS A 179 9.69 4.04 11.64
N SER A 180 9.62 4.07 10.30
CA SER A 180 8.55 4.78 9.59
C SER A 180 7.18 4.13 9.87
N CYS A 181 7.11 2.80 9.86
CA CYS A 181 5.88 2.07 10.18
C CYS A 181 5.45 2.28 11.64
N CYS A 182 6.40 2.21 12.57
CA CYS A 182 6.23 2.51 13.99
C CYS A 182 5.67 3.93 14.20
N SER A 183 6.28 4.94 13.56
CA SER A 183 5.83 6.34 13.67
C SER A 183 4.40 6.52 13.16
N GLN A 184 4.06 5.87 12.04
CA GLN A 184 2.69 5.89 11.51
C GLN A 184 1.70 5.24 12.48
N LEU A 185 2.06 4.10 13.09
CA LEU A 185 1.20 3.42 14.07
C LEU A 185 0.99 4.25 15.33
N LEU A 186 2.03 4.93 15.82
CA LEU A 186 1.92 5.83 16.98
C LEU A 186 1.04 7.03 16.67
N TRP A 187 1.19 7.63 15.49
CA TRP A 187 0.31 8.70 15.04
C TRP A 187 -1.15 8.21 14.94
N MET A 188 -1.39 7.04 14.36
CA MET A 188 -2.73 6.44 14.31
C MET A 188 -3.28 6.15 15.71
N LYS A 189 -2.47 5.61 16.62
CA LYS A 189 -2.86 5.36 18.02
C LYS A 189 -3.31 6.65 18.70
N ALA A 190 -2.54 7.72 18.55
CA ALA A 190 -2.86 9.03 19.12
C ALA A 190 -4.14 9.62 18.52
N THR A 191 -4.26 9.60 17.19
CA THR A 191 -5.45 10.09 16.47
C THR A 191 -6.70 9.31 16.88
N LEU A 192 -6.63 7.98 16.96
CA LEU A 192 -7.76 7.15 17.36
C LEU A 192 -8.13 7.33 18.82
N SER A 193 -7.16 7.62 19.69
CA SER A 193 -7.43 7.97 21.09
C SER A 193 -8.25 9.25 21.21
N ASN A 194 -8.07 10.22 20.31
CA ASN A 194 -8.90 11.43 20.26
C ASN A 194 -10.35 11.13 19.86
N PHE A 195 -10.58 10.03 19.14
CA PHE A 195 -11.92 9.52 18.81
C PHE A 195 -12.50 8.58 19.90
N GLY A 196 -11.84 8.46 21.06
CA GLY A 196 -12.29 7.60 22.16
C GLY A 196 -11.91 6.12 22.01
N LEU A 197 -11.14 5.75 20.97
CA LEU A 197 -10.68 4.38 20.76
C LEU A 197 -9.30 4.18 21.37
N ARG A 198 -9.22 3.34 22.41
CA ARG A 198 -7.97 3.03 23.09
C ARG A 198 -7.43 1.69 22.61
N PHE A 199 -6.17 1.71 22.17
CA PHE A 199 -5.42 0.51 21.80
C PHE A 199 -4.29 0.32 22.80
N GLY A 200 -4.09 -0.93 23.25
CA GLY A 200 -2.96 -1.29 24.08
C GLY A 200 -1.66 -1.37 23.28
N LYS A 201 -0.94 -2.48 23.47
CA LYS A 201 0.29 -2.76 22.73
C LYS A 201 -0.03 -3.13 21.28
N ILE A 202 0.51 -2.37 20.32
CA ILE A 202 0.21 -2.54 18.88
C ILE A 202 1.22 -3.49 18.22
N PRO A 203 0.80 -4.59 17.59
CA PRO A 203 1.71 -5.47 16.86
C PRO A 203 2.25 -4.81 15.59
N LEU A 204 3.58 -4.74 15.49
CA LEU A 204 4.35 -4.40 14.32
C LEU A 204 5.04 -5.66 13.80
N LEU A 205 4.50 -6.19 12.70
CA LEU A 205 4.94 -7.42 12.06
C LEU A 205 6.10 -7.16 11.10
N VAL A 206 7.22 -7.85 11.32
CA VAL A 206 8.47 -7.71 10.55
C VAL A 206 8.98 -9.11 10.20
N ASP A 207 9.52 -9.27 8.99
CA ASP A 207 10.08 -10.53 8.48
C ASP A 207 11.52 -10.78 8.97
N SER A 208 12.29 -9.72 9.21
CA SER A 208 13.68 -9.82 9.66
C SER A 208 13.78 -10.05 11.18
N THR A 209 14.08 -11.29 11.57
CA THR A 209 14.43 -11.66 12.96
C THR A 209 15.64 -10.87 13.49
N SER A 210 16.58 -10.51 12.61
CA SER A 210 17.72 -9.67 12.95
C SER A 210 17.28 -8.26 13.35
N ALA A 211 16.40 -7.63 12.58
CA ALA A 211 15.87 -6.31 12.91
C ALA A 211 15.12 -6.31 14.25
N ILE A 212 14.33 -7.36 14.52
CA ILE A 212 13.63 -7.55 15.79
C ILE A 212 14.62 -7.73 16.95
N SER A 213 15.64 -8.56 16.76
CA SER A 213 16.62 -8.85 17.82
C SER A 213 17.44 -7.63 18.19
N ILE A 214 17.82 -6.79 17.21
CA ILE A 214 18.56 -5.56 17.48
C ILE A 214 17.66 -4.52 18.17
N ALA A 215 16.37 -4.47 17.83
CA ALA A 215 15.43 -3.56 18.48
C ALA A 215 15.08 -3.95 19.93
N LYS A 216 15.05 -5.26 20.24
CA LYS A 216 14.73 -5.79 21.57
C LYS A 216 15.92 -5.86 22.53
N ASN A 217 17.16 -6.02 22.04
CA ASN A 217 18.32 -6.25 22.89
C ASN A 217 19.10 -4.96 23.22
N PRO A 218 19.30 -4.62 24.51
CA PRO A 218 20.11 -3.46 24.91
C PRO A 218 21.63 -3.69 24.82
N VAL A 219 22.11 -4.94 24.65
CA VAL A 219 23.51 -5.35 24.90
C VAL A 219 24.36 -5.53 23.62
N LEU A 220 23.88 -5.15 22.43
CA LEU A 220 24.69 -5.34 21.21
C LEU A 220 25.91 -4.41 21.17
N HIS A 221 27.07 -5.08 21.10
CA HIS A 221 28.45 -4.69 21.34
C HIS A 221 28.95 -3.35 20.75
N SER A 222 30.06 -2.89 21.34
CA SER A 222 31.00 -1.81 21.00
C SER A 222 31.40 -1.62 19.51
N ARG A 223 30.89 -2.41 18.57
CA ARG A 223 31.05 -2.27 17.10
C ARG A 223 29.94 -1.45 16.43
N THR A 224 28.82 -1.18 17.10
CA THR A 224 27.75 -0.26 16.64
C THR A 224 27.77 1.04 17.45
N LYS A 225 28.94 1.70 17.53
CA LYS A 225 29.14 2.95 18.30
C LYS A 225 28.30 4.14 17.82
N HIS A 226 27.72 4.06 16.63
CA HIS A 226 26.70 5.00 16.14
C HIS A 226 25.33 4.32 16.17
N ILE A 227 24.74 4.18 17.36
CA ILE A 227 23.36 3.71 17.47
C ILE A 227 22.48 4.82 16.88
N ASP A 228 21.98 4.60 15.66
CA ASP A 228 21.05 5.49 14.95
C ASP A 228 19.88 5.86 15.89
N VAL A 229 19.50 7.14 15.96
CA VAL A 229 18.38 7.68 16.76
C VAL A 229 17.12 6.83 16.61
N ARG A 230 16.94 6.22 15.43
CA ARG A 230 15.82 5.32 15.11
C ARG A 230 15.78 4.05 15.97
N PHE A 231 16.92 3.50 16.40
CA PHE A 231 16.98 2.36 17.33
C PHE A 231 16.45 2.74 18.70
N HIS A 232 16.91 3.87 19.23
CA HIS A 232 16.47 4.36 20.53
C HIS A 232 14.97 4.62 20.52
N PHE A 233 14.44 5.22 19.45
CA PHE A 233 13.00 5.46 19.29
C PHE A 233 12.19 4.16 19.33
N LEU A 234 12.56 3.16 18.52
CA LEU A 234 11.81 1.91 18.43
C LEU A 234 11.86 1.13 19.74
N ARG A 235 13.02 1.13 20.41
CA ARG A 235 13.21 0.46 21.69
C ARG A 235 12.43 1.13 22.81
N ASP A 236 12.47 2.46 22.90
CA ASP A 236 11.73 3.23 23.90
C ASP A 236 10.21 2.94 23.82
N HIS A 237 9.65 2.91 22.61
CA HIS A 237 8.24 2.54 22.42
C HIS A 237 7.94 1.05 22.61
N TYR A 238 8.92 0.17 22.44
CA TYR A 238 8.78 -1.24 22.80
C TYR A 238 8.75 -1.44 24.32
N GLU A 239 9.66 -0.80 25.05
CA GLU A 239 9.78 -0.86 26.52
C GLU A 239 8.58 -0.19 27.21
N LYS A 240 8.08 0.93 26.68
CA LYS A 240 6.84 1.59 27.14
C LYS A 240 5.58 0.75 26.91
N GLY A 241 5.66 -0.32 26.12
CA GLY A 241 4.51 -1.15 25.77
C GLY A 241 3.58 -0.51 24.74
N ASP A 242 4.05 0.46 23.96
CA ASP A 242 3.27 1.03 22.87
C ASP A 242 3.20 0.09 21.67
N ILE A 243 4.31 -0.57 21.35
CA ILE A 243 4.46 -1.43 20.17
C ILE A 243 5.02 -2.79 20.57
N ASP A 244 4.54 -3.84 19.90
CA ASP A 244 5.10 -5.19 19.97
C ASP A 244 5.74 -5.59 18.66
N LEU A 245 7.05 -5.88 18.68
CA LEU A 245 7.75 -6.37 17.51
C LEU A 245 7.55 -7.88 17.39
N VAL A 246 6.82 -8.30 16.36
CA VAL A 246 6.44 -9.70 16.12
C VAL A 246 7.02 -10.17 14.79
N HIS A 247 7.61 -11.35 14.79
CA HIS A 247 8.10 -11.96 13.56
C HIS A 247 6.92 -12.50 12.73
N VAL A 248 6.92 -12.25 11.43
CA VAL A 248 5.95 -12.81 10.49
C VAL A 248 6.67 -13.59 9.39
N ALA A 249 6.17 -14.78 9.07
CA ALA A 249 6.68 -15.54 7.93
C ALA A 249 6.40 -14.78 6.61
N SER A 250 7.32 -14.88 5.65
CA SER A 250 7.22 -14.18 4.36
C SER A 250 5.89 -14.47 3.63
N GLU A 251 5.34 -15.68 3.77
CA GLU A 251 4.06 -16.06 3.16
C GLU A 251 2.86 -15.23 3.64
N ASN A 252 2.95 -14.71 4.88
CA ASN A 252 1.95 -13.91 5.57
C ASN A 252 2.33 -12.42 5.63
N GLN A 253 3.43 -12.04 4.98
CA GLN A 253 3.90 -10.65 4.96
C GLN A 253 3.05 -9.82 3.99
N LEU A 254 2.05 -9.13 4.53
CA LEU A 254 1.13 -8.33 3.71
C LEU A 254 1.80 -7.11 3.07
N ALA A 255 2.98 -6.70 3.52
CA ALA A 255 3.73 -5.61 2.91
C ALA A 255 4.48 -6.02 1.63
N ASP A 256 4.59 -7.33 1.32
CA ASP A 256 5.26 -7.86 0.11
C ASP A 256 4.64 -7.31 -1.19
N ILE A 257 3.33 -7.06 -1.19
CA ILE A 257 2.61 -6.49 -2.34
C ILE A 257 3.14 -5.10 -2.72
N PHE A 258 3.80 -4.40 -1.80
CA PHE A 258 4.37 -3.08 -2.00
C PHE A 258 5.87 -3.08 -2.28
N THR A 259 6.56 -4.21 -2.19
CA THR A 259 8.03 -4.24 -2.27
C THR A 259 8.56 -4.93 -3.53
N LYS A 260 7.83 -5.91 -4.06
CA LYS A 260 8.27 -6.75 -5.17
C LYS A 260 7.12 -7.20 -6.06
N PRO A 261 7.38 -7.55 -7.34
CA PRO A 261 6.39 -8.22 -8.16
C PRO A 261 6.13 -9.63 -7.62
N LEU A 262 4.86 -10.04 -7.64
CA LEU A 262 4.42 -11.31 -7.06
C LEU A 262 3.82 -12.23 -8.13
N GLU A 263 3.97 -13.53 -7.92
CA GLU A 263 3.23 -14.53 -8.72
C GLU A 263 1.73 -14.41 -8.50
N PHE A 264 0.95 -14.84 -9.49
CA PHE A 264 -0.50 -14.66 -9.49
C PHE A 264 -1.19 -15.18 -8.21
N GLY A 265 -0.84 -16.40 -7.75
CA GLY A 265 -1.45 -16.98 -6.55
C GLY A 265 -1.19 -16.14 -5.30
N THR A 266 0.07 -15.75 -5.08
CA THR A 266 0.48 -14.91 -3.95
C THR A 266 -0.12 -13.51 -4.05
N PHE A 267 -0.12 -12.89 -5.24
CA PHE A 267 -0.70 -11.57 -5.47
C PHE A 267 -2.21 -11.54 -5.14
N VAL A 268 -2.97 -12.51 -5.65
CA VAL A 268 -4.42 -12.60 -5.37
C VAL A 268 -4.68 -12.83 -3.89
N ARG A 269 -3.87 -13.68 -3.23
CA ARG A 269 -3.96 -13.92 -1.79
C ARG A 269 -3.74 -12.65 -0.99
N LEU A 270 -2.63 -11.92 -1.21
CA LEU A 270 -2.32 -10.71 -0.44
C LEU A 270 -3.30 -9.55 -0.73
N ARG A 271 -3.85 -9.49 -1.94
CA ARG A 271 -4.87 -8.51 -2.34
C ARG A 271 -6.26 -8.82 -1.75
N GLY A 272 -6.67 -10.08 -1.77
CA GLY A 272 -8.05 -10.52 -1.51
C GLY A 272 -8.56 -10.24 -0.10
N TRP A 273 -7.68 -10.05 0.87
CA TRP A 273 -8.06 -9.74 2.25
C TRP A 273 -8.53 -8.30 2.45
N ARG A 274 -8.32 -7.42 1.45
CA ARG A 274 -8.40 -5.95 1.61
C ARG A 274 -9.14 -5.24 0.48
N CYS A 275 -9.17 -5.85 -0.71
CA CYS A 275 -9.88 -5.34 -1.86
C CYS A 275 -10.94 -6.34 -2.32
N ILE A 276 -12.22 -5.94 -2.24
CA ILE A 276 -13.36 -6.78 -2.60
C ILE A 276 -13.96 -6.27 -3.91
N ASP A 277 -14.44 -7.18 -4.76
CA ASP A 277 -15.25 -6.82 -5.94
C ASP A 277 -16.68 -6.51 -5.48
N ASN A 278 -17.21 -5.38 -5.94
CA ASN A 278 -18.53 -4.86 -5.60
C ASN A 278 -19.69 -5.84 -5.89
N THR A 279 -19.49 -6.91 -6.66
CA THR A 279 -20.49 -7.95 -6.93
C THR A 279 -20.80 -8.85 -5.73
N LEU A 280 -19.99 -8.82 -4.67
CA LEU A 280 -20.14 -9.69 -3.49
C LEU A 280 -20.91 -9.04 -2.33
N ILE A 281 -21.29 -7.77 -2.42
CA ILE A 281 -21.92 -7.03 -1.32
C ILE A 281 -23.41 -6.86 -1.61
N LYS A 282 -24.27 -7.56 -0.85
CA LYS A 282 -25.74 -7.37 -0.83
C LYS A 282 -26.14 -6.80 0.53
N GLY A 283 -26.86 -5.69 0.57
CA GLY A 283 -27.49 -5.20 1.80
C GLY A 283 -27.69 -3.69 1.80
N GLU A 284 -28.94 -3.27 1.95
CA GLU A 284 -29.42 -1.89 1.90
C GLU A 284 -29.52 -1.26 3.31
N ILE A 285 -29.25 0.06 3.36
CA ILE A 285 -29.71 1.10 4.31
C ILE A 285 -29.00 1.25 5.69
N GLU A 286 -28.71 2.54 5.96
CA GLU A 286 -28.51 3.29 7.22
C GLU A 286 -27.18 3.28 8.01
N SER A 287 -26.67 4.51 8.15
CA SER A 287 -26.07 5.13 9.34
C SER A 287 -24.54 5.14 9.54
N GLN A 288 -24.03 6.39 9.58
CA GLN A 288 -22.98 7.00 10.41
C GLN A 288 -21.59 6.35 10.43
N TRP A 289 -20.59 7.15 10.04
CA TRP A 289 -19.13 7.12 10.37
C TRP A 289 -18.33 7.55 9.13
N ILE A 290 -18.15 8.86 8.93
CA ILE A 290 -17.40 9.44 7.80
C ILE A 290 -16.12 10.16 8.25
N GLY A 291 -15.92 10.38 9.56
CA GLY A 291 -14.80 11.17 10.06
C GLY A 291 -13.40 10.56 9.87
N LEU A 292 -13.28 9.22 9.77
CA LEU A 292 -11.98 8.55 9.74
C LEU A 292 -11.37 8.45 8.33
N ILE A 293 -12.20 8.38 7.27
CA ILE A 293 -11.74 8.12 5.90
C ILE A 293 -11.11 9.37 5.27
N ALA A 294 -11.53 10.57 5.66
CA ALA A 294 -11.00 11.84 5.14
C ALA A 294 -9.66 12.27 5.77
N LEU A 295 -9.22 11.64 6.87
CA LEU A 295 -7.95 11.93 7.55
C LEU A 295 -6.84 10.92 7.21
N LEU A 296 -7.17 9.87 6.47
CA LEU A 296 -6.27 8.76 6.12
C LEU A 296 -5.97 8.65 4.61
N VAL A 297 -6.59 9.50 3.79
CA VAL A 297 -6.28 9.75 2.37
C VAL A 297 -5.65 11.13 2.24
#